data_AF-A0A0J8JKZ1-F1
#
_entry.id   AF-A0A0J8JKZ1-F1
#
_cell.length_a   1.000
_cell.length_b   1.000
_cell.length_c   1.000
_cell.angle_alpha   90.00
_cell.angle_beta   90.00
_cell.angle_gamma   90.00
#
_symmetry.space_group_name_H-M   'P 1'
#
loop_
_entity.id
_entity.type
_entity.pdbx_description
1 polymer ?
#
loop_
_entity_poly.entity_id
_entity_poly.type
_entity_poly.pdbx_seq_one_letter_code
_entity_poly.pdbx_strand_id
1 'polypeptide(L)'
;MAMNFNIGHFLKLTLVGLFMFCLSKTFAVPSQTLTVKPIPDSIEQQAFLLNGWRADRPNLLIFKDPFCPYCIKAIPRLDKLVGYNIYLFWAPILGNASKQRTYEFFHCERPVSEAILTSVAQRKKPECDGELQQDLVNQNNYYVSMYQINSVPSFYLQGQPVSLARLLKYQQSKSVSVMGVKPDWQRFVKLQQLPAWQAQSLLLLVAKQDVKQAGELVAKYQPEYLVTEIEVLQQHPELLGCKDNTGKCFNQKIKSYQQQKELFMLMFGDKLNFKQSLVFEHTGNFFSL
;
A
#
# COMPACT_ATOMS: atom_id res chain seq x y z
N MET A 1 -3.84 -25.06 92.23
CA MET A 1 -3.12 -26.32 92.50
C MET A 1 -3.09 -27.08 91.18
N ALA A 2 -1.91 -27.22 90.58
CA ALA A 2 -1.59 -28.01 89.37
C ALA A 2 -2.34 -27.63 88.06
N MET A 3 -1.79 -27.66 86.86
CA MET A 3 -0.44 -27.92 86.36
C MET A 3 -0.39 -27.38 84.92
N ASN A 4 0.80 -26.95 84.52
CA ASN A 4 1.19 -26.51 83.18
C ASN A 4 0.88 -27.56 82.08
N PHE A 5 0.64 -27.11 80.85
CA PHE A 5 1.43 -27.61 79.72
C PHE A 5 1.63 -26.52 78.66
N ASN A 6 2.91 -26.29 78.38
CA ASN A 6 3.49 -25.25 77.56
C ASN A 6 3.78 -25.91 76.19
N ILE A 7 3.09 -25.48 75.12
CA ILE A 7 3.40 -25.90 73.74
C ILE A 7 3.89 -24.65 73.01
N GLY A 8 5.16 -24.34 73.28
CA GLY A 8 5.93 -23.42 72.47
C GLY A 8 6.41 -24.10 71.18
N HIS A 9 6.65 -23.24 70.18
CA HIS A 9 7.52 -23.50 69.03
C HIS A 9 7.05 -24.52 67.98
N PHE A 10 6.06 -24.17 67.15
CA PHE A 10 5.97 -24.77 65.80
C PHE A 10 5.37 -23.87 64.70
N LEU A 11 5.39 -22.55 64.87
CA LEU A 11 4.68 -21.64 63.96
C LEU A 11 5.51 -20.47 63.45
N LYS A 12 6.73 -20.69 62.95
CA LYS A 12 7.52 -19.64 62.27
C LYS A 12 8.46 -20.15 61.18
N LEU A 13 8.05 -21.10 60.32
CA LEU A 13 8.94 -21.53 59.23
C LEU A 13 8.25 -22.14 58.00
N THR A 14 7.14 -21.57 57.53
CA THR A 14 6.53 -22.00 56.25
C THR A 14 5.65 -20.92 55.61
N LEU A 15 6.12 -19.67 55.58
CA LEU A 15 5.34 -18.61 54.91
C LEU A 15 6.17 -17.52 54.21
N VAL A 16 7.36 -17.88 53.73
CA VAL A 16 8.20 -16.97 52.90
C VAL A 16 8.59 -17.61 51.56
N GLY A 17 8.28 -18.89 51.33
CA GLY A 17 8.68 -19.63 50.13
C GLY A 17 7.63 -19.73 49.02
N LEU A 18 6.59 -18.88 48.98
CA LEU A 18 5.54 -18.98 47.95
C LEU A 18 5.13 -17.64 47.31
N PHE A 19 5.96 -16.60 47.45
CA PHE A 19 5.71 -15.28 46.85
C PHE A 19 6.81 -14.82 45.88
N MET A 20 7.71 -15.72 45.49
CA MET A 20 8.84 -15.42 44.60
C MET A 20 8.87 -16.37 43.40
N PHE A 21 7.72 -16.64 42.77
CA PHE A 21 7.63 -17.43 41.53
C PHE A 21 6.53 -16.96 40.56
N CYS A 22 6.14 -15.68 40.61
CA CYS A 22 5.07 -15.13 39.76
C CYS A 22 5.48 -13.96 38.83
N LEU A 23 6.76 -13.56 38.78
CA LEU A 23 7.17 -12.32 38.08
C LEU A 23 8.26 -12.55 37.04
N SER A 24 8.01 -13.42 36.05
CA SER A 24 8.78 -13.43 34.80
C SER A 24 8.09 -14.26 33.70
N LYS A 25 6.78 -14.12 33.53
CA LYS A 25 6.17 -14.39 32.22
C LYS A 25 6.30 -13.12 31.38
N THR A 26 7.45 -12.97 30.74
CA THR A 26 7.62 -12.06 29.62
C THR A 26 6.61 -12.47 28.56
N PHE A 27 5.49 -11.75 28.49
CA PHE A 27 4.54 -11.88 27.39
C PHE A 27 5.28 -11.44 26.12
N ALA A 28 5.79 -12.42 25.38
CA ALA A 28 6.24 -12.21 24.01
C ALA A 28 5.03 -11.71 23.23
N VAL A 29 4.93 -10.39 23.04
CA VAL A 29 3.96 -9.79 22.13
C VAL A 29 4.32 -10.32 20.74
N PRO A 30 3.46 -11.12 20.09
CA PRO A 30 3.75 -11.61 18.76
C PRO A 30 3.92 -10.38 17.86
N SER A 31 5.13 -10.23 17.32
CA SER A 31 5.41 -9.23 16.29
C SER A 31 4.46 -9.53 15.14
N GLN A 32 3.42 -8.72 14.98
CA GLN A 32 2.52 -8.81 13.84
C GLN A 32 3.35 -8.37 12.63
N THR A 33 3.94 -9.34 11.94
CA THR A 33 4.46 -9.13 10.59
C THR A 33 3.30 -8.60 9.76
N LEU A 34 3.38 -7.33 9.37
CA LEU A 34 2.46 -6.72 8.41
C LEU A 34 2.63 -7.46 7.08
N THR A 35 1.87 -8.53 6.89
CA THR A 35 1.84 -9.27 5.64
C THR A 35 1.21 -8.37 4.59
N VAL A 36 2.06 -7.72 3.78
CA VAL A 36 1.63 -6.94 2.64
C VAL A 36 0.88 -7.88 1.69
N LYS A 37 -0.41 -7.60 1.44
CA LYS A 37 -1.19 -8.42 0.53
C LYS A 37 -0.67 -8.23 -0.91
N PRO A 38 -0.55 -9.31 -1.70
CA PRO A 38 0.00 -9.22 -3.05
C PRO A 38 -0.92 -8.39 -3.95
N ILE A 39 -0.32 -7.61 -4.85
CA ILE A 39 -1.01 -6.81 -5.86
C ILE A 39 -0.78 -7.47 -7.23
N PRO A 40 -1.83 -7.70 -8.04
CA PRO A 40 -1.70 -8.30 -9.37
C PRO A 40 -0.80 -7.51 -10.30
N ASP A 41 0.06 -8.25 -10.99
CA ASP A 41 0.85 -7.74 -12.10
C ASP A 41 -0.02 -7.61 -13.37
N SER A 42 0.27 -6.58 -14.18
CA SER A 42 -0.53 -6.25 -15.36
C SER A 42 -0.38 -7.23 -16.51
N ILE A 43 0.73 -7.99 -16.55
CA ILE A 43 1.03 -8.99 -17.55
C ILE A 43 0.66 -10.38 -17.00
N GLU A 44 1.20 -10.75 -15.84
CA GLU A 44 1.02 -12.12 -15.33
C GLU A 44 -0.45 -12.45 -14.98
N GLN A 45 -1.21 -11.48 -14.46
CA GLN A 45 -2.62 -11.65 -14.09
C GLN A 45 -3.59 -11.01 -15.09
N GLN A 46 -3.16 -10.75 -16.33
CA GLN A 46 -3.99 -10.13 -17.35
C GLN A 46 -5.30 -10.90 -17.60
N ALA A 47 -5.29 -12.23 -17.48
CA ALA A 47 -6.46 -13.07 -17.65
C ALA A 47 -7.57 -12.83 -16.61
N PHE A 48 -7.27 -12.20 -15.47
CA PHE A 48 -8.23 -11.84 -14.41
C PHE A 48 -8.72 -10.40 -14.51
N LEU A 49 -8.21 -9.64 -15.47
CA LEU A 49 -8.50 -8.24 -15.62
C LEU A 49 -9.81 -8.06 -16.42
N LEU A 50 -10.79 -7.39 -15.80
CA LEU A 50 -12.09 -7.13 -16.43
C LEU A 50 -12.02 -6.07 -17.53
N ASN A 51 -11.24 -5.02 -17.27
CA ASN A 51 -11.08 -3.87 -18.16
C ASN A 51 -9.61 -3.72 -18.53
N GLY A 52 -9.27 -3.28 -19.75
CA GLY A 52 -7.87 -3.07 -20.14
C GLY A 52 -7.07 -2.27 -19.09
N TRP A 53 -5.81 -2.68 -18.87
CA TRP A 53 -4.95 -2.13 -17.82
C TRP A 53 -4.50 -0.72 -18.18
N ARG A 54 -4.42 0.15 -17.17
CA ARG A 54 -3.86 1.49 -17.32
C ARG A 54 -3.01 1.90 -16.13
N ALA A 55 -1.84 2.50 -16.42
CA ALA A 55 -0.88 2.93 -15.40
C ALA A 55 -1.42 4.03 -14.47
N ASP A 56 -2.36 4.86 -14.95
CA ASP A 56 -2.95 5.97 -14.18
C ASP A 56 -4.06 5.55 -13.22
N ARG A 57 -4.38 4.24 -13.14
CA ARG A 57 -5.50 3.72 -12.33
C ARG A 57 -5.00 2.82 -11.21
N PRO A 58 -5.56 2.92 -10.00
CA PRO A 58 -5.24 2.00 -8.93
C PRO A 58 -5.86 0.61 -9.16
N ASN A 59 -5.18 -0.42 -8.66
CA ASN A 59 -5.64 -1.80 -8.74
C ASN A 59 -6.76 -2.05 -7.72
N LEU A 60 -7.89 -2.56 -8.21
CA LEU A 60 -9.03 -2.99 -7.43
C LEU A 60 -9.22 -4.49 -7.62
N LEU A 61 -9.07 -5.27 -6.55
CA LEU A 61 -9.35 -6.69 -6.56
C LEU A 61 -10.77 -6.93 -6.06
N ILE A 62 -11.47 -7.82 -6.74
CA ILE A 62 -12.83 -8.21 -6.42
C ILE A 62 -12.90 -9.73 -6.31
N PHE A 63 -13.37 -10.22 -5.17
CA PHE A 63 -13.56 -11.64 -4.93
C PHE A 63 -15.04 -11.98 -4.98
N LYS A 64 -15.42 -12.95 -5.82
CA LYS A 64 -16.82 -13.33 -6.04
C LYS A 64 -17.00 -14.84 -6.01
N ASP A 65 -18.17 -15.26 -5.56
CA ASP A 65 -18.65 -16.63 -5.74
C ASP A 65 -19.74 -16.64 -6.83
N PRO A 66 -19.73 -17.60 -7.77
CA PRO A 66 -20.69 -17.64 -8.88
C PRO A 66 -22.14 -17.86 -8.44
N PHE A 67 -22.39 -18.45 -7.26
CA PHE A 67 -23.74 -18.67 -6.74
C PHE A 67 -24.19 -17.61 -5.73
N CYS A 68 -23.31 -16.69 -5.31
CA CYS A 68 -23.68 -15.66 -4.34
C CYS A 68 -24.65 -14.63 -4.96
N PRO A 69 -25.89 -14.48 -4.43
CA PRO A 69 -26.86 -13.52 -4.97
C PRO A 69 -26.37 -12.07 -4.95
N TYR A 70 -25.62 -11.69 -3.91
CA TYR A 70 -25.01 -10.36 -3.83
C TYR A 70 -23.87 -10.17 -4.83
N CYS A 71 -23.11 -11.23 -5.12
CA CYS A 71 -22.11 -11.20 -6.19
C CYS A 71 -22.78 -10.96 -7.54
N ILE A 72 -23.84 -11.71 -7.86
CA ILE A 72 -24.58 -11.56 -9.12
C ILE A 72 -25.13 -10.13 -9.25
N LYS A 73 -25.81 -9.62 -8.21
CA LYS A 73 -26.35 -8.24 -8.21
C LYS A 73 -25.28 -7.14 -8.36
N ALA A 74 -24.03 -7.44 -8.00
CA ALA A 74 -22.93 -6.48 -8.12
C ALA A 74 -22.30 -6.43 -9.52
N ILE A 75 -22.53 -7.43 -10.39
CA ILE A 75 -21.90 -7.49 -11.73
C ILE A 75 -22.17 -6.21 -12.56
N PRO A 76 -23.43 -5.75 -12.74
CA PRO A 76 -23.69 -4.54 -13.55
C PRO A 76 -23.16 -3.24 -12.92
N ARG A 77 -22.71 -3.28 -11.66
CA ARG A 77 -22.12 -2.12 -10.97
C ARG A 77 -20.62 -2.03 -11.19
N LEU A 78 -19.98 -3.11 -11.66
CA LEU A 78 -18.54 -3.11 -11.94
C LEU A 78 -18.21 -2.17 -13.11
N ASP A 79 -19.10 -2.06 -14.09
CA ASP A 79 -18.95 -1.14 -15.23
C ASP A 79 -18.92 0.34 -14.80
N LYS A 80 -19.43 0.66 -13.60
CA LYS A 80 -19.39 2.02 -13.04
C LYS A 80 -18.07 2.35 -12.35
N LEU A 81 -17.17 1.38 -12.22
CA LEU A 81 -15.86 1.50 -11.57
C LEU A 81 -14.74 1.78 -12.58
N VAL A 82 -15.03 2.61 -13.58
CA VAL A 82 -14.12 2.90 -14.71
C VAL A 82 -12.78 3.51 -14.30
N GLY A 83 -12.65 4.11 -13.12
CA GLY A 83 -11.39 4.67 -12.65
C GLY A 83 -10.41 3.67 -12.02
N TYR A 84 -10.65 2.37 -12.12
CA TYR A 84 -9.80 1.32 -11.52
C TYR A 84 -9.31 0.31 -12.57
N ASN A 85 -8.20 -0.39 -12.28
CA ASN A 85 -7.84 -1.64 -12.94
C ASN A 85 -8.47 -2.78 -12.15
N ILE A 86 -9.52 -3.39 -12.69
CA ILE A 86 -10.37 -4.30 -11.94
C ILE A 86 -9.93 -5.73 -12.21
N TYR A 87 -9.34 -6.37 -11.20
CA TYR A 87 -9.04 -7.79 -11.21
C TYR A 87 -10.16 -8.53 -10.48
N LEU A 88 -10.74 -9.55 -11.13
CA LEU A 88 -11.77 -10.39 -10.52
C LEU A 88 -11.21 -11.78 -10.29
N PHE A 89 -11.25 -12.23 -9.04
CA PHE A 89 -10.91 -13.59 -8.64
C PHE A 89 -12.16 -14.32 -8.15
N TRP A 90 -12.26 -15.60 -8.47
CA TRP A 90 -13.35 -16.46 -8.06
C TRP A 90 -13.03 -17.12 -6.73
N ALA A 91 -13.77 -16.76 -5.69
CA ALA A 91 -13.67 -17.31 -4.34
C ALA A 91 -14.89 -18.23 -4.07
N PRO A 92 -14.82 -19.53 -4.42
CA PRO A 92 -15.94 -20.47 -4.31
C PRO A 92 -16.19 -20.94 -2.87
N ILE A 93 -16.58 -20.01 -2.00
CA ILE A 93 -16.75 -20.25 -0.56
C ILE A 93 -18.13 -20.82 -0.19
N LEU A 94 -19.09 -20.86 -1.12
CA LEU A 94 -20.46 -21.34 -0.88
C LEU A 94 -20.66 -22.85 -1.11
N GLY A 95 -19.57 -23.61 -1.23
CA GLY A 95 -19.59 -25.08 -1.27
C GLY A 95 -19.22 -25.68 -2.63
N ASN A 96 -19.52 -26.98 -2.78
CA ASN A 96 -19.00 -27.77 -3.91
C ASN A 96 -19.55 -27.31 -5.27
N ALA A 97 -20.80 -26.88 -5.35
CA ALA A 97 -21.37 -26.33 -6.57
C ALA A 97 -20.57 -25.11 -7.05
N SER A 98 -20.24 -24.18 -6.14
CA SER A 98 -19.39 -23.02 -6.45
C SER A 98 -18.00 -23.42 -6.90
N LYS A 99 -17.38 -24.42 -6.25
CA LYS A 99 -16.06 -24.91 -6.65
C LYS A 99 -16.08 -25.49 -8.07
N GLN A 100 -17.07 -26.35 -8.35
CA GLN A 100 -17.24 -26.95 -9.67
C GLN A 100 -17.48 -25.88 -10.74
N ARG A 101 -18.39 -24.93 -10.49
CA ARG A 101 -18.67 -23.85 -11.44
C ARG A 101 -17.45 -22.95 -11.67
N THR A 102 -16.72 -22.62 -10.62
CA THR A 102 -15.47 -21.85 -10.74
C THR A 102 -14.43 -22.61 -11.55
N TYR A 103 -14.32 -23.93 -11.37
CA TYR A 103 -13.42 -24.77 -12.16
C TYR A 103 -13.78 -24.77 -13.66
N GLU A 104 -15.08 -24.80 -13.99
CA GLU A 104 -15.57 -24.68 -15.38
C GLU A 104 -15.12 -23.35 -16.04
N PHE A 105 -14.96 -22.26 -15.29
CA PHE A 105 -14.46 -20.98 -15.86
C PHE A 105 -13.03 -21.06 -16.37
N PHE A 106 -12.20 -21.95 -15.80
CA PHE A 106 -10.79 -22.08 -16.18
C PHE A 106 -10.57 -22.97 -17.40
N HIS A 107 -11.64 -23.50 -18.00
CA HIS A 107 -11.61 -24.07 -19.35
C HIS A 107 -11.74 -23.00 -20.45
N CYS A 108 -12.14 -21.77 -20.10
CA CYS A 108 -12.15 -20.65 -21.03
C CYS A 108 -10.79 -19.95 -21.02
N GLU A 109 -10.34 -19.44 -22.17
CA GLU A 109 -9.10 -18.64 -22.32
C GLU A 109 -9.01 -17.55 -21.25
N ARG A 110 -10.12 -16.84 -21.01
CA ARG A 110 -10.20 -15.77 -20.00
C ARG A 110 -11.30 -16.06 -18.97
N PRO A 111 -10.98 -16.36 -17.70
CA PRO A 111 -11.94 -16.77 -16.66
C PRO A 111 -12.87 -15.65 -16.19
N VAL A 112 -12.68 -14.43 -16.69
CA VAL A 112 -13.50 -13.25 -16.37
C VAL A 112 -14.03 -12.56 -17.64
N SER A 113 -14.19 -13.31 -18.72
CA SER A 113 -14.82 -12.82 -19.96
C SER A 113 -16.26 -12.35 -19.71
N GLU A 114 -16.76 -11.49 -20.59
CA GLU A 114 -18.16 -11.04 -20.55
C GLU A 114 -19.14 -12.21 -20.66
N ALA A 115 -18.80 -13.24 -21.45
CA ALA A 115 -19.57 -14.48 -21.55
C ALA A 115 -19.69 -15.20 -20.20
N ILE A 116 -18.60 -15.29 -19.44
CA ILE A 116 -18.61 -15.88 -18.09
C ILE A 116 -19.45 -15.03 -17.15
N LEU A 117 -19.22 -13.71 -17.10
CA LEU A 117 -20.01 -12.81 -16.24
C LEU A 117 -21.51 -12.88 -16.55
N THR A 118 -21.86 -12.97 -17.84
CA THR A 118 -23.25 -13.12 -18.30
C THR A 118 -23.84 -14.47 -17.90
N SER A 119 -23.09 -15.56 -18.07
CA SER A 119 -23.56 -16.90 -17.66
C SER A 119 -23.78 -16.97 -16.14
N VAL A 120 -22.90 -16.36 -15.33
CA VAL A 120 -23.09 -16.20 -13.88
C VAL A 120 -24.33 -15.38 -13.56
N ALA A 121 -24.51 -14.23 -14.22
CA ALA A 121 -25.68 -13.39 -14.01
C ALA A 121 -27.00 -14.10 -14.36
N GLN A 122 -26.99 -14.90 -15.42
CA GLN A 122 -28.12 -15.71 -15.88
C GLN A 122 -28.23 -17.07 -15.18
N ARG A 123 -27.29 -17.41 -14.29
CA ARG A 123 -27.19 -18.72 -13.60
C ARG A 123 -27.07 -19.92 -14.54
N LYS A 124 -26.54 -19.71 -15.74
CA LYS A 124 -26.29 -20.74 -16.76
C LYS A 124 -24.85 -21.23 -16.71
N LYS A 125 -24.60 -22.41 -17.27
CA LYS A 125 -23.24 -22.92 -17.46
C LYS A 125 -22.53 -22.06 -18.54
N PRO A 126 -21.25 -21.71 -18.36
CA PRO A 126 -20.47 -21.07 -19.42
C PRO A 126 -20.18 -22.06 -20.56
N GLU A 127 -20.14 -21.58 -21.78
CA GLU A 127 -19.69 -22.34 -22.95
C GLU A 127 -18.16 -22.23 -23.05
N CYS A 128 -17.47 -23.01 -22.22
CA CYS A 128 -16.02 -23.19 -22.29
C CYS A 128 -15.73 -24.61 -22.78
N ASP A 129 -15.02 -24.76 -23.90
CA ASP A 129 -14.68 -26.02 -24.55
C ASP A 129 -13.17 -26.31 -24.57
N GLY A 130 -12.35 -25.42 -24.02
CA GLY A 130 -10.90 -25.57 -23.94
C GLY A 130 -10.42 -26.54 -22.86
N GLU A 131 -9.12 -26.84 -22.91
CA GLU A 131 -8.44 -27.55 -21.82
C GLU A 131 -8.39 -26.71 -20.54
N LEU A 132 -8.28 -27.38 -19.41
CA LEU A 132 -8.16 -26.70 -18.13
C LEU A 132 -6.83 -25.94 -18.07
N GLN A 133 -6.91 -24.63 -17.87
CA GLN A 133 -5.75 -23.78 -17.65
C GLN A 133 -5.30 -23.84 -16.18
N GLN A 134 -4.48 -24.84 -15.85
CA GLN A 134 -4.03 -25.08 -14.47
C GLN A 134 -3.27 -23.89 -13.86
N ASP A 135 -2.54 -23.12 -14.67
CA ASP A 135 -1.85 -21.92 -14.21
C ASP A 135 -2.82 -20.84 -13.71
N LEU A 136 -3.93 -20.64 -14.43
CA LEU A 136 -4.98 -19.71 -13.99
C LEU A 136 -5.67 -20.21 -12.72
N VAL A 137 -5.91 -21.52 -12.60
CA VAL A 137 -6.44 -22.11 -11.35
C VAL A 137 -5.50 -21.79 -10.18
N ASN A 138 -4.19 -22.00 -10.37
CA ASN A 138 -3.18 -21.76 -9.35
C ASN A 138 -3.10 -20.27 -8.96
N GLN A 139 -3.07 -19.37 -9.95
CA GLN A 139 -3.08 -17.93 -9.70
C GLN A 139 -4.34 -17.48 -8.95
N ASN A 140 -5.52 -17.95 -9.35
CA ASN A 140 -6.76 -17.64 -8.65
C ASN A 140 -6.70 -18.09 -7.18
N ASN A 141 -6.29 -19.33 -6.94
CA ASN A 141 -6.21 -19.89 -5.61
C ASN A 141 -5.20 -19.15 -4.73
N TYR A 142 -4.06 -18.74 -5.30
CA TYR A 142 -3.07 -17.92 -4.61
C TYR A 142 -3.66 -16.61 -4.08
N TYR A 143 -4.36 -15.83 -4.92
CA TYR A 143 -4.97 -14.58 -4.46
C TYR A 143 -6.08 -14.81 -3.44
N VAL A 144 -6.93 -15.84 -3.64
CA VAL A 144 -7.99 -16.18 -2.67
C VAL A 144 -7.40 -16.57 -1.30
N SER A 145 -6.30 -17.34 -1.27
CA SER A 145 -5.65 -17.76 -0.02
C SER A 145 -4.91 -16.61 0.66
N MET A 146 -4.16 -15.80 -0.09
CA MET A 146 -3.41 -14.66 0.45
C MET A 146 -4.32 -13.58 1.01
N TYR A 147 -5.51 -13.41 0.43
CA TYR A 147 -6.49 -12.46 0.94
C TYR A 147 -7.35 -13.02 2.07
N GLN A 148 -7.33 -14.33 2.30
CA GLN A 148 -8.12 -15.04 3.33
C GLN A 148 -9.63 -14.74 3.21
N ILE A 149 -10.16 -14.91 2.00
CA ILE A 149 -11.55 -14.54 1.69
C ILE A 149 -12.53 -15.43 2.43
N ASN A 150 -13.27 -14.85 3.37
CA ASN A 150 -14.31 -15.50 4.16
C ASN A 150 -15.73 -14.99 3.85
N SER A 151 -15.86 -13.97 3.00
CA SER A 151 -17.12 -13.38 2.59
C SER A 151 -17.03 -12.84 1.16
N VAL A 152 -18.16 -12.84 0.45
CA VAL A 152 -18.25 -12.40 -0.95
C VAL A 152 -19.58 -11.67 -1.21
N PRO A 153 -19.62 -10.62 -2.06
CA PRO A 153 -18.46 -10.04 -2.74
C PRO A 153 -17.56 -9.25 -1.78
N SER A 154 -16.25 -9.39 -1.96
CA SER A 154 -15.25 -8.62 -1.21
C SER A 154 -14.42 -7.77 -2.16
N PHE A 155 -14.06 -6.56 -1.73
CA PHE A 155 -13.35 -5.57 -2.55
C PHE A 155 -12.11 -5.08 -1.82
N TYR A 156 -10.99 -5.02 -2.53
CA TYR A 156 -9.71 -4.55 -1.99
C TYR A 156 -9.06 -3.54 -2.94
N LEU A 157 -8.87 -2.31 -2.49
CA LEU A 157 -8.19 -1.25 -3.22
C LEU A 157 -6.74 -1.20 -2.76
N GLN A 158 -5.79 -1.48 -3.65
CA GLN A 158 -4.36 -1.55 -3.32
C GLN A 158 -4.08 -2.41 -2.06
N GLY A 159 -4.73 -3.58 -1.99
CA GLY A 159 -4.59 -4.52 -0.87
C GLY A 159 -5.41 -4.17 0.37
N GLN A 160 -6.06 -3.01 0.44
CA GLN A 160 -6.86 -2.58 1.59
C GLN A 160 -8.35 -2.86 1.40
N PRO A 161 -9.06 -3.42 2.41
CA PRO A 161 -10.48 -3.71 2.30
C PRO A 161 -11.31 -2.43 2.13
N VAL A 162 -12.24 -2.44 1.17
CA VAL A 162 -13.13 -1.30 0.88
C VAL A 162 -14.55 -1.79 0.60
N SER A 163 -15.54 -0.90 0.75
CA SER A 163 -16.92 -1.22 0.37
C SER A 163 -17.24 -0.74 -1.05
N LEU A 164 -18.13 -1.44 -1.73
CA LEU A 164 -18.61 -1.03 -3.06
C LEU A 164 -19.24 0.38 -3.04
N ALA A 165 -19.98 0.71 -1.98
CA ALA A 165 -20.57 2.04 -1.82
C ALA A 165 -19.50 3.14 -1.75
N ARG A 166 -18.38 2.89 -1.04
CA ARG A 166 -17.26 3.82 -0.96
C ARG A 166 -16.58 4.00 -2.32
N LEU A 167 -16.36 2.91 -3.06
CA LEU A 167 -15.79 2.95 -4.41
C LEU A 167 -16.67 3.75 -5.38
N LEU A 168 -17.98 3.49 -5.38
CA LEU A 168 -18.93 4.23 -6.22
C LEU A 168 -19.01 5.71 -5.83
N LYS A 169 -18.97 6.03 -4.54
CA LYS A 169 -18.95 7.42 -4.06
C LYS A 169 -17.73 8.17 -4.60
N TYR A 170 -16.54 7.56 -4.56
CA TYR A 170 -15.32 8.18 -5.11
C TYR A 170 -15.40 8.44 -6.63
N GLN A 171 -16.01 7.53 -7.39
CA GLN A 171 -16.19 7.70 -8.84
C GLN A 171 -17.24 8.77 -9.19
N GLN A 172 -18.32 8.83 -8.41
CA GLN A 172 -19.41 9.80 -8.59
C GLN A 172 -19.02 11.20 -8.12
N SER A 173 -18.13 11.30 -7.14
CA SER A 173 -17.45 12.53 -6.79
C SER A 173 -16.39 12.87 -7.84
N LYS A 174 -16.83 13.19 -9.07
CA LYS A 174 -16.02 14.01 -9.97
C LYS A 174 -15.63 15.26 -9.18
N SER A 175 -14.34 15.36 -8.84
CA SER A 175 -13.71 16.29 -7.88
C SER A 175 -14.15 16.15 -6.41
N VAL A 176 -13.55 15.21 -5.68
CA VAL A 176 -13.28 15.48 -4.26
C VAL A 176 -12.08 16.41 -4.25
N SER A 177 -12.32 17.67 -3.92
CA SER A 177 -11.26 18.57 -3.54
C SER A 177 -10.62 18.02 -2.27
N VAL A 178 -9.31 17.79 -2.29
CA VAL A 178 -8.55 17.52 -1.07
C VAL A 178 -8.26 18.90 -0.48
N MET A 179 -8.86 19.22 0.68
CA MET A 179 -8.79 20.56 1.29
C MET A 179 -9.22 21.72 0.37
N GLY A 180 -10.25 21.53 -0.46
CA GLY A 180 -10.72 22.61 -1.36
C GLY A 180 -9.93 22.76 -2.65
N VAL A 181 -8.80 22.05 -2.81
CA VAL A 181 -8.02 22.02 -4.05
C VAL A 181 -8.43 20.83 -4.91
N LYS A 182 -8.86 21.11 -6.14
CA LYS A 182 -9.18 20.08 -7.14
C LYS A 182 -7.87 19.65 -7.83
N PRO A 183 -7.44 18.38 -7.70
CA PRO A 183 -6.25 17.93 -8.41
C PRO A 183 -6.51 18.00 -9.92
N ASP A 184 -5.69 18.78 -10.63
CA ASP A 184 -5.72 18.85 -12.09
C ASP A 184 -4.87 17.70 -12.67
N TRP A 185 -5.53 16.58 -12.92
CA TRP A 185 -4.90 15.39 -13.49
C TRP A 185 -4.41 15.61 -14.92
N GLN A 186 -5.00 16.53 -15.69
CA GLN A 186 -4.48 16.88 -17.02
C GLN A 186 -3.14 17.61 -16.88
N ARG A 187 -3.00 18.48 -15.89
CA ARG A 187 -1.72 19.09 -15.54
C ARG A 187 -0.72 18.03 -15.10
N PHE A 188 -1.12 17.06 -14.27
CA PHE A 188 -0.25 15.96 -13.84
C PHE A 188 0.27 15.11 -15.00
N VAL A 189 -0.57 14.74 -15.97
CA VAL A 189 -0.17 14.00 -17.17
C VAL A 189 0.75 14.82 -18.08
N LYS A 190 0.55 16.14 -18.16
CA LYS A 190 1.48 17.03 -18.88
C LYS A 190 2.83 17.18 -18.14
N LEU A 191 2.83 17.13 -16.80
CA LEU A 191 4.05 17.12 -16.00
C LEU A 191 4.85 15.81 -16.18
N GLN A 192 4.18 14.67 -16.41
CA GLN A 192 4.84 13.39 -16.74
C GLN A 192 5.65 13.41 -18.05
N GLN A 193 5.34 14.34 -18.95
CA GLN A 193 6.02 14.50 -20.22
C GLN A 193 7.19 15.50 -20.14
N LEU A 194 7.43 16.09 -18.97
CA LEU A 194 8.58 16.96 -18.74
C LEU A 194 9.84 16.11 -18.50
N PRO A 195 11.03 16.63 -18.86
CA PRO A 195 12.31 15.94 -18.66
C PRO A 195 12.58 15.44 -17.23
N ALA A 196 11.91 16.02 -16.23
CA ALA A 196 11.98 15.61 -14.83
C ALA A 196 11.59 14.14 -14.57
N TRP A 197 10.82 13.50 -15.46
CA TRP A 197 10.45 12.07 -15.34
C TRP A 197 11.51 11.10 -15.89
N GLN A 198 12.71 11.57 -16.26
CA GLN A 198 13.90 10.73 -16.47
C GLN A 198 14.65 10.42 -15.16
N ALA A 199 14.21 10.96 -14.03
CA ALA A 199 14.80 10.69 -12.72
C ALA A 199 14.78 9.19 -12.40
N GLN A 200 15.94 8.57 -12.21
CA GLN A 200 16.05 7.13 -11.89
C GLN A 200 15.62 6.83 -10.45
N SER A 201 15.44 7.87 -9.62
CA SER A 201 15.02 7.75 -8.23
C SER A 201 14.12 8.91 -7.86
N LEU A 202 13.02 8.63 -7.15
CA LEU A 202 12.13 9.67 -6.64
C LEU A 202 12.82 10.48 -5.55
N LEU A 203 13.54 9.82 -4.63
CA LEU A 203 14.14 10.46 -3.47
C LEU A 203 15.53 9.87 -3.18
N LEU A 204 16.52 10.73 -2.97
CA LEU A 204 17.86 10.36 -2.52
C LEU A 204 18.14 10.99 -1.17
N LEU A 205 18.65 10.21 -0.23
CA LEU A 205 19.10 10.72 1.07
C LEU A 205 20.63 10.71 1.10
N VAL A 206 21.23 11.88 1.31
CA VAL A 206 22.69 12.04 1.46
C VAL A 206 22.98 12.43 2.90
N ALA A 207 23.52 11.49 3.66
CA ALA A 207 23.91 11.71 5.05
C ALA A 207 25.23 12.51 5.12
N LYS A 208 25.49 13.13 6.27
CA LYS A 208 26.72 13.91 6.51
C LYS A 208 28.02 13.14 6.25
N GLN A 209 28.04 11.84 6.55
CA GLN A 209 29.19 10.97 6.31
C GLN A 209 29.51 10.79 4.82
N ASP A 210 28.50 10.96 3.95
CA ASP A 210 28.61 10.78 2.50
C ASP A 210 28.80 12.12 1.77
N VAL A 211 29.10 13.21 2.51
CA VAL A 211 29.19 14.57 1.95
C VAL A 211 30.13 14.64 0.75
N LYS A 212 31.29 13.99 0.81
CA LYS A 212 32.29 14.00 -0.26
C LYS A 212 31.81 13.36 -1.56
N GLN A 213 30.79 12.50 -1.49
CA GLN A 213 30.22 11.78 -2.63
C GLN A 213 28.90 12.39 -3.10
N ALA A 214 28.40 13.46 -2.45
CA ALA A 214 27.08 14.00 -2.71
C ALA A 214 26.84 14.32 -4.19
N GLY A 215 27.80 14.99 -4.84
CA GLY A 215 27.71 15.31 -6.27
C GLY A 215 27.67 14.06 -7.16
N GLU A 216 28.49 13.04 -6.86
CA GLU A 216 28.51 11.77 -7.61
C GLU A 216 27.21 10.98 -7.44
N LEU A 217 26.69 10.91 -6.21
CA LEU A 217 25.43 10.23 -5.90
C LEU A 217 24.25 10.89 -6.61
N VAL A 218 24.20 12.23 -6.63
CA VAL A 218 23.16 12.99 -7.32
C VAL A 218 23.27 12.80 -8.83
N ALA A 219 24.47 12.87 -9.40
CA ALA A 219 24.68 12.64 -10.83
C ALA A 219 24.31 11.20 -11.25
N LYS A 220 24.60 10.21 -10.40
CA LYS A 220 24.32 8.80 -10.64
C LYS A 220 22.83 8.48 -10.56
N TYR A 221 22.16 8.89 -9.49
CA TYR A 221 20.78 8.50 -9.21
C TYR A 221 19.74 9.47 -9.77
N GLN A 222 20.17 10.67 -10.19
CA GLN A 222 19.32 11.73 -10.76
C GLN A 222 18.00 11.88 -9.99
N PRO A 223 18.05 12.14 -8.67
CA PRO A 223 16.86 12.07 -7.85
C PRO A 223 15.90 13.24 -8.11
N GLU A 224 14.59 13.02 -8.04
CA GLU A 224 13.66 14.15 -8.08
C GLU A 224 13.82 15.03 -6.83
N TYR A 225 13.89 14.39 -5.66
CA TYR A 225 14.10 15.04 -4.36
C TYR A 225 15.40 14.58 -3.69
N LEU A 226 16.24 15.52 -3.26
CA LEU A 226 17.43 15.27 -2.47
C LEU A 226 17.17 15.67 -1.01
N VAL A 227 17.40 14.74 -0.08
CA VAL A 227 17.26 14.87 1.36
C VAL A 227 18.63 14.88 2.02
N THR A 228 19.09 15.99 2.58
CA THR A 228 20.46 16.10 3.11
C THR A 228 20.63 17.13 4.23
N GLU A 229 21.78 17.20 4.89
CA GLU A 229 22.04 18.16 5.97
C GLU A 229 22.55 19.51 5.42
N ILE A 230 22.46 20.58 6.21
CA ILE A 230 22.91 21.91 5.75
C ILE A 230 24.42 21.93 5.46
N GLU A 231 25.20 21.14 6.19
CA GLU A 231 26.64 21.02 5.99
C GLU A 231 26.98 20.42 4.62
N VAL A 232 26.12 19.54 4.10
CA VAL A 232 26.28 18.99 2.75
C VAL A 232 26.07 20.08 1.71
N LEU A 233 25.04 20.92 1.89
CA LEU A 233 24.78 22.05 1.00
C LEU A 233 25.86 23.13 1.08
N GLN A 234 26.46 23.34 2.26
CA GLN A 234 27.57 24.28 2.42
C GLN A 234 28.82 23.81 1.67
N GLN A 235 29.07 22.51 1.59
CA GLN A 235 30.20 21.96 0.82
C GLN A 235 29.88 21.83 -0.68
N HIS A 236 28.60 21.66 -1.02
CA HIS A 236 28.10 21.48 -2.37
C HIS A 236 27.00 22.49 -2.73
N PRO A 237 27.31 23.81 -2.79
CA PRO A 237 26.33 24.83 -3.12
C PRO A 237 25.74 24.68 -4.53
N GLU A 238 26.45 23.99 -5.42
CA GLU A 238 25.99 23.64 -6.77
C GLU A 238 24.72 22.78 -6.78
N LEU A 239 24.47 22.01 -5.71
CA LEU A 239 23.23 21.23 -5.57
C LEU A 239 22.00 22.14 -5.46
N LEU A 240 22.17 23.38 -4.99
CA LEU A 240 21.12 24.40 -4.97
C LEU A 240 21.11 25.28 -6.24
N GLY A 241 21.97 24.97 -7.22
CA GLY A 241 22.22 25.83 -8.38
C GLY A 241 22.95 27.13 -8.03
N CYS A 242 23.63 27.20 -6.88
CA CYS A 242 24.42 28.36 -6.47
C CYS A 242 25.91 28.12 -6.74
N LYS A 243 26.66 29.19 -7.04
CA LYS A 243 28.10 29.11 -7.31
C LYS A 243 28.96 28.96 -6.05
N ASP A 244 28.47 29.47 -4.93
CA ASP A 244 29.16 29.49 -3.64
C ASP A 244 28.14 29.41 -2.50
N ASN A 245 28.65 29.18 -1.29
CA ASN A 245 27.86 29.04 -0.06
C ASN A 245 27.75 30.34 0.77
N THR A 246 28.39 31.42 0.34
CA THR A 246 28.41 32.72 1.05
C THR A 246 27.55 33.79 0.36
N GLY A 247 27.18 33.57 -0.89
CA GLY A 247 26.48 34.52 -1.72
C GLY A 247 25.00 34.66 -1.40
N LYS A 248 24.41 35.71 -1.97
CA LYS A 248 22.98 36.02 -1.86
C LYS A 248 22.09 34.88 -2.37
N CYS A 249 22.54 34.17 -3.41
CA CYS A 249 21.85 32.98 -3.94
C CYS A 249 21.64 31.94 -2.83
N PHE A 250 22.73 31.51 -2.19
CA PHE A 250 22.70 30.44 -1.20
C PHE A 250 21.81 30.81 -0.01
N ASN A 251 21.99 32.01 0.53
CA ASN A 251 21.20 32.50 1.67
C ASN A 251 19.70 32.59 1.34
N GLN A 252 19.34 33.05 0.15
CA GLN A 252 17.95 33.08 -0.30
C GLN A 252 17.38 31.67 -0.48
N LYS A 253 18.14 30.77 -1.10
CA LYS A 253 17.74 29.39 -1.32
C LYS A 253 17.51 28.66 0.00
N ILE A 254 18.45 28.74 0.95
CA ILE A 254 18.36 28.13 2.28
C ILE A 254 17.18 28.69 3.10
N LYS A 255 16.90 30.00 3.01
CA LYS A 255 15.77 30.58 3.76
C LYS A 255 14.42 30.11 3.22
N SER A 256 14.25 30.15 1.89
CA SER A 256 13.04 29.63 1.22
C SER A 256 12.85 28.14 1.54
N TYR A 257 13.97 27.43 1.62
CA TYR A 257 14.03 26.01 1.92
C TYR A 257 13.51 25.67 3.33
N GLN A 258 13.99 26.39 4.35
CA GLN A 258 13.57 26.19 5.75
C GLN A 258 12.07 26.39 5.94
N GLN A 259 11.48 27.38 5.26
CA GLN A 259 10.03 27.63 5.29
C GLN A 259 9.24 26.45 4.70
N GLN A 260 9.71 25.85 3.60
CA GLN A 260 9.05 24.69 3.01
C GLN A 260 9.22 23.42 3.84
N LYS A 261 10.37 23.25 4.51
CA LYS A 261 10.55 22.17 5.49
C LYS A 261 9.49 22.21 6.58
N GLU A 262 9.16 23.39 7.10
CA GLU A 262 8.08 23.55 8.09
C GLU A 262 6.72 23.11 7.53
N LEU A 263 6.39 23.50 6.29
CA LEU A 263 5.17 23.06 5.61
C LEU A 263 5.13 21.53 5.39
N PHE A 264 6.27 20.95 5.00
CA PHE A 264 6.41 19.50 4.84
C PHE A 264 6.20 18.78 6.18
N MET A 265 6.77 19.29 7.27
CA MET A 265 6.57 18.74 8.62
C MET A 265 5.10 18.78 9.07
N LEU A 266 4.32 19.79 8.65
CA LEU A 266 2.88 19.83 8.93
C LEU A 266 2.10 18.70 8.23
N MET A 267 2.57 18.24 7.06
CA MET A 267 1.90 17.18 6.28
C MET A 267 2.23 15.76 6.75
N PHE A 268 3.48 15.54 7.18
CA PHE A 268 3.97 14.19 7.51
C PHE A 268 4.15 13.95 9.02
N GLY A 269 3.97 15.00 9.82
CA GLY A 269 4.06 14.94 11.28
C GLY A 269 5.46 14.58 11.79
N ASP A 270 5.49 14.12 13.02
CA ASP A 270 6.65 13.67 13.80
C ASP A 270 7.16 12.27 13.42
N LYS A 271 6.54 11.63 12.42
CA LYS A 271 6.95 10.30 11.92
C LYS A 271 8.30 10.29 11.21
N LEU A 272 8.80 11.47 10.84
CA LEU A 272 10.11 11.63 10.23
C LEU A 272 10.96 12.51 11.14
N ASN A 273 11.98 11.93 11.77
CA ASN A 273 12.90 12.66 12.63
C ASN A 273 13.91 13.46 11.78
N PHE A 274 13.44 14.49 11.10
CA PHE A 274 14.23 15.34 10.19
C PHE A 274 14.99 16.46 10.90
N LYS A 275 15.35 16.30 12.18
CA LYS A 275 16.24 17.27 12.84
C LYS A 275 17.54 17.53 12.06
N GLN A 276 17.89 16.64 11.14
CA GLN A 276 19.12 16.69 10.35
C GLN A 276 18.92 16.82 8.84
N SER A 277 17.69 16.82 8.30
CA SER A 277 17.53 16.69 6.83
C SER A 277 16.72 17.81 6.15
N LEU A 278 17.08 18.06 4.89
CA LEU A 278 16.63 19.09 3.96
C LEU A 278 16.32 18.41 2.61
N VAL A 279 15.04 18.26 2.27
CA VAL A 279 14.42 17.82 1.00
C VAL A 279 14.28 18.92 -0.07
N PHE A 280 15.10 19.01 -1.13
CA PHE A 280 14.96 19.95 -2.27
C PHE A 280 15.02 19.27 -3.64
N GLU A 281 14.56 19.94 -4.70
CA GLU A 281 14.60 19.41 -6.07
C GLU A 281 16.04 19.46 -6.64
N HIS A 282 16.52 18.37 -7.25
CA HIS A 282 17.91 18.28 -7.72
C HIS A 282 18.31 19.31 -8.80
N THR A 283 17.36 19.97 -9.46
CA THR A 283 17.63 21.03 -10.45
C THR A 283 17.89 22.40 -9.81
N GLY A 284 17.75 22.52 -8.49
CA GLY A 284 17.80 23.79 -7.78
C GLY A 284 16.58 24.69 -8.03
N ASN A 285 15.60 24.25 -8.83
CA ASN A 285 14.32 24.92 -9.00
C ASN A 285 13.35 24.53 -7.86
N PHE A 286 12.36 25.38 -7.60
CA PHE A 286 11.42 25.18 -6.49
C PHE A 286 10.05 24.77 -7.02
N PHE A 287 9.44 23.75 -6.41
CA PHE A 287 8.01 23.51 -6.46
C PHE A 287 7.34 24.08 -5.20
N SER A 288 6.21 24.76 -5.36
CA SER A 288 5.25 24.95 -4.27
C SER A 288 4.36 23.71 -4.22
N LEU A 289 4.31 23.03 -3.08
CA LEU A 289 3.26 22.05 -2.81
C LEU A 289 1.89 22.74 -2.76
#